data_AF-A0A0D5YFH3-F1
#
_entry.id   AF-A0A0D5YFH3-F1
#
_cell.length_a   1.000
_cell.length_b   1.000
_cell.length_c   1.000
_cell.angle_alpha   90.00
_cell.angle_beta   90.00
_cell.angle_gamma   90.00
#
_symmetry.space_group_name_H-M   'P 1'
#
loop_
_entity.id
_entity.type
_entity.pdbx_description
1 polymer ?
#
loop_
_entity_poly.entity_id
_entity_poly.type
_entity_poly.pdbx_seq_one_letter_code
_entity_poly.pdbx_strand_id
1 'polypeptide(L)' 'MNICVGGELDGQKIEKEGRLLKASDIDPSFSSEYYKQVFNRDNINYHFWLPIGSNLHEMSERVLDILRASKN' A
#
# COMPACT_ATOMS: atom_id res chain seq x y z
N MET A 1 1.32 -5.02 -8.93
CA MET A 1 0.38 -5.19 -7.81
C MET A 1 0.24 -3.83 -7.15
N ASN A 2 -0.97 -3.32 -6.90
CA ASN A 2 -1.25 -2.07 -6.19
C ASN A 2 -2.10 -2.38 -4.94
N ILE A 3 -1.46 -2.95 -3.91
CA ILE A 3 -2.16 -3.36 -2.69
C ILE A 3 -1.94 -2.33 -1.58
N CYS A 4 -2.98 -2.06 -0.79
CA CYS A 4 -2.89 -1.22 0.39
C CYS A 4 -2.30 -2.00 1.56
N VAL A 5 -1.40 -1.37 2.31
CA VAL A 5 -0.74 -1.98 3.48
C VAL A 5 -0.93 -1.06 4.68
N GLY A 6 -1.77 -1.48 5.61
CA GLY A 6 -2.24 -0.68 6.75
C GLY A 6 -3.45 0.20 6.42
N GLY A 7 -3.93 0.92 7.44
CA GLY A 7 -5.10 1.80 7.34
C GLY A 7 -6.42 1.05 7.13
N GLU A 8 -7.47 1.81 6.83
CA GLU A 8 -8.83 1.30 6.59
C GLU A 8 -8.96 0.42 5.34
N LEU A 9 -8.01 0.50 4.41
CA LEU A 9 -8.02 -0.24 3.14
C LEU A 9 -7.06 -1.43 3.14
N ASP A 10 -6.50 -1.82 4.30
CA ASP A 10 -5.46 -2.86 4.39
C ASP A 10 -5.83 -4.15 3.63
N GLY A 11 -4.90 -4.65 2.83
CA GLY A 11 -5.08 -5.85 2.01
C GLY A 11 -5.89 -5.66 0.72
N GLN A 12 -6.54 -4.51 0.52
CA GLN A 12 -7.32 -4.25 -0.69
C GLN A 12 -6.41 -3.87 -1.87
N LYS A 13 -6.73 -4.41 -3.05
CA LYS A 13 -6.07 -4.04 -4.31
C LYS A 13 -6.83 -2.91 -4.98
N ILE A 14 -6.15 -1.79 -5.21
CA ILE A 14 -6.76 -0.59 -5.80
C ILE A 14 -5.93 -0.14 -7.00
N GLU A 15 -6.55 -0.23 -8.17
CA GLU A 15 -6.01 0.30 -9.42
C GLU A 15 -6.48 1.75 -9.59
N LYS A 16 -5.61 2.69 -9.20
CA LYS A 16 -5.80 4.13 -9.33
C LYS A 16 -4.54 4.77 -9.90
N GLU A 17 -4.73 5.72 -10.80
CA GLU A 17 -3.64 6.55 -11.33
C GLU A 17 -3.22 7.64 -10.33
N GLY A 18 -1.99 8.12 -10.46
CA GLY A 18 -1.44 9.16 -9.59
C GLY A 18 -0.69 8.61 -8.37
N ARG A 19 -0.39 9.51 -7.43
CA ARG A 19 0.46 9.25 -6.25
C ARG A 19 -0.29 9.28 -4.92
N LEU A 20 -1.56 9.67 -4.93
CA LEU A 20 -2.41 9.87 -3.76
C LEU A 20 -3.71 9.08 -3.91
N LEU A 21 -4.12 8.44 -2.82
CA LEU A 21 -5.38 7.73 -2.70
C LEU A 21 -6.07 8.20 -1.42
N LYS A 22 -7.32 8.65 -1.51
CA LYS A 22 -8.16 8.96 -0.36
C LYS A 22 -9.12 7.81 -0.14
N ALA A 23 -9.18 7.26 1.07
CA ALA A 23 -10.14 6.21 1.37
C ALA A 23 -11.60 6.72 1.31
N SER A 24 -11.80 8.01 1.54
CA SER A 24 -13.10 8.68 1.41
C SER A 24 -13.67 8.68 -0.01
N ASP A 25 -12.84 8.46 -1.04
CA ASP A 25 -13.32 8.26 -2.42
C ASP A 25 -14.07 6.91 -2.58
N ILE A 26 -13.85 5.96 -1.65
CA ILE A 26 -14.41 4.61 -1.67
C ILE A 26 -15.52 4.48 -0.64
N ASP A 27 -15.27 4.91 0.59
CA ASP A 27 -16.26 4.98 1.66
C ASP A 27 -16.13 6.34 2.38
N PRO A 28 -17.14 7.21 2.31
CA PRO A 28 -17.10 8.54 2.93
C PRO A 28 -16.86 8.55 4.45
N SER A 29 -17.06 7.43 5.14
CA SER A 29 -16.77 7.30 6.58
C SER A 29 -15.26 7.18 6.87
N PHE A 30 -14.45 6.87 5.86
CA PHE A 30 -13.01 6.72 6.02
C PHE A 30 -12.26 8.05 5.98
N SER A 31 -11.17 8.10 6.74
CA SER A 31 -10.34 9.30 6.90
C SER A 31 -8.88 9.11 6.48
N SER A 32 -8.46 7.87 6.25
CA SER A 32 -7.10 7.55 5.83
C SER A 32 -6.81 8.06 4.42
N GLU A 33 -5.63 8.64 4.26
CA GLU A 33 -5.04 8.93 2.96
C GLU A 33 -3.79 8.08 2.77
N TYR A 34 -3.41 7.81 1.53
CA TYR A 34 -2.29 6.92 1.19
C TYR A 34 -1.42 7.53 0.10
N TYR A 35 -0.10 7.29 0.18
CA TYR A 35 0.83 7.53 -0.92
C TYR A 35 1.16 6.24 -1.67
N LYS A 36 1.38 6.37 -2.97
CA LYS A 36 1.91 5.29 -3.80
C LYS A 36 3.42 5.16 -3.59
N GLN A 37 3.86 4.03 -3.04
CA GLN A 37 5.27 3.69 -2.90
C GLN A 37 5.67 2.61 -3.90
N VAL A 38 6.86 2.76 -4.48
CA VAL A 38 7.49 1.75 -5.34
C VAL A 38 8.52 1.00 -4.51
N PHE A 39 8.42 -0.32 -4.48
CA PHE A 39 9.37 -1.22 -3.84
C PHE A 39 10.03 -2.08 -4.91
N ASN A 40 11.34 -1.93 -5.10
CA ASN A 40 12.10 -2.73 -6.06
C ASN A 40 12.69 -3.96 -5.36
N ARG A 41 12.46 -5.15 -5.92
CA ARG A 41 13.08 -6.39 -5.45
C ARG A 41 13.36 -7.30 -6.65
N ASP A 42 14.59 -7.79 -6.74
CA ASP A 42 15.01 -8.71 -7.81
C ASP A 42 14.70 -8.14 -9.23
N ASN A 43 14.92 -6.83 -9.43
CA ASN A 43 14.57 -6.07 -10.66
C ASN A 43 13.07 -6.00 -10.99
N ILE A 44 12.18 -6.41 -10.07
CA ILE A 44 10.74 -6.27 -10.19
C ILE A 44 10.26 -5.09 -9.33
N ASN A 45 9.51 -4.18 -9.94
CA ASN A 45 8.87 -3.08 -9.24
C ASN A 45 7.48 -3.51 -8.74
N TYR A 46 7.29 -3.44 -7.43
CA TYR A 46 6.02 -3.63 -6.76
C TYR A 46 5.47 -2.28 -6.32
N HIS A 47 4.16 -2.09 -6.42
CA HIS A 47 3.51 -0.85 -6.03
C HIS A 47 2.61 -1.08 -4.81
N PHE A 48 2.69 -0.18 -3.84
CA PHE A 48 1.92 -0.29 -2.62
C PHE A 48 1.28 1.06 -2.28
N TRP A 49 0.10 1.02 -1.69
CA TRP A 49 -0.53 2.19 -1.08
C TRP A 49 -0.26 2.13 0.42
N LEU A 50 0.47 3.12 0.95
CA LEU A 50 0.83 3.19 2.37
C LEU A 50 0.12 4.38 3.02
N PRO A 51 -0.49 4.22 4.21
CA PRO A 51 -1.13 5.31 4.92
C PRO A 51 -0.16 6.46 5.18
N ILE A 52 -0.62 7.68 4.96
CA ILE A 52 0.15 8.89 5.28
C ILE A 52 0.37 8.95 6.79
N GLY A 53 1.61 9.23 7.21
CA GLY A 53 1.99 9.30 8.61
C GLY A 53 2.31 7.95 9.27
N SER A 54 2.25 6.85 8.52
CA SER A 54 2.69 5.54 9.00
C SER A 54 4.22 5.49 9.21
N ASN A 55 4.66 4.62 10.12
CA ASN A 55 6.09 4.36 10.32
C ASN A 55 6.65 3.61 9.11
N LEU A 56 7.57 4.24 8.39
CA LEU A 56 8.14 3.70 7.15
C LEU A 56 8.89 2.37 7.37
N HIS A 57 9.56 2.20 8.51
CA HIS A 57 10.29 0.97 8.81
C HIS A 57 9.32 -0.20 8.96
N GLU A 58 8.30 -0.05 9.80
CA GLU A 58 7.25 -1.05 10.01
C GLU A 58 6.51 -1.39 8.71
N MET A 59 6.17 -0.37 7.90
CA MET A 59 5.50 -0.60 6.62
C MET A 59 6.39 -1.35 5.63
N SER A 60 7.69 -1.07 5.62
CA SER A 60 8.65 -1.77 4.77
C SER A 60 8.79 -3.25 5.18
N GLU A 61 8.79 -3.56 6.48
CA GLU A 61 8.78 -4.94 6.97
C GLU A 61 7.50 -5.69 6.57
N ARG A 62 6.32 -5.07 6.75
CA ARG A 62 5.04 -5.64 6.32
C ARG A 62 5.00 -5.92 4.82
N VAL A 63 5.48 -4.97 4.00
CA VAL A 63 5.60 -5.16 2.55
C VAL A 63 6.52 -6.33 2.23
N LEU A 64 7.66 -6.43 2.90
CA LEU A 64 8.61 -7.52 2.69
C LEU A 64 8.00 -8.88 3.01
N ASP A 65 7.21 -8.98 4.08
CA ASP A 65 6.53 -10.22 4.47
C ASP A 65 5.46 -10.62 3.47
N ILE A 66 4.67 -9.68 2.95
CA ILE A 66 3.71 -9.92 1.85
C ILE A 66 4.43 -10.48 0.62
N LEU A 67 5.55 -9.86 0.23
CA LEU A 67 6.34 -10.29 -0.93
C LEU A 67 7.00 -11.66 -0.73
N ARG A 68 7.34 -12.03 0.51
CA ARG A 68 7.86 -13.37 0.85
C ARG A 68 6.76 -14.42 0.80
N ALA A 69 5.59 -14.13 1.34
CA ALA A 69 4.46 -15.04 1.35
C ALA A 69 3.97 -15.38 -0.07
N SER A 70 4.06 -14.43 -1.01
CA SER A 70 3.67 -14.64 -2.41
C SER A 70 4.59 -15.57 -3.22
N LYS A 71 5.76 -15.99 -2.70
CA LYS A 71 6.69 -16.90 -3.39
C LYS A 71 6.42 -18.39 -3.12
N ASN A 72 5.40 -18.73 -2.33
CA ASN A 72 4.94 -20.11 -2.07
C ASN A 72 3.53 -20.34 -2.60
#